data_AF-A0A7I7MJ97-F1
#
_entry.id   AF-A0A7I7MJ97-F1
#
_cell.length_a   1.000
_cell.length_b   1.000
_cell.length_c   1.000
_cell.angle_alpha   90.00
_cell.angle_beta   90.00
_cell.angle_gamma   90.00
#
_symmetry.space_group_name_H-M   'P 1'
#
loop_
_entity.id
_entity.type
_entity.pdbx_description
1 polymer ?
#
loop_
_entity_poly.entity_id
_entity_poly.type
_entity_poly.pdbx_seq_one_letter_code
_entity_poly.pdbx_strand_id
1 'polypeptide(L)' 'MRSPHETPTKEEDPTMATPKRRMSRSNTRSRRAQWKAAKTELVGVSVAGQKHKVPRRLLKAARLGLIDLDKR' A
#
# COMPACT_ATOMS: atom_id res chain seq x y z
N MET A 1 35.36 -2.23 48.79
CA MET A 1 34.95 -3.63 48.58
C MET A 1 33.86 -3.64 47.52
N ARG A 2 34.11 -4.19 46.33
CA ARG A 2 33.07 -4.37 45.29
C ARG A 2 32.59 -5.81 45.35
N SER A 3 31.28 -6.00 45.43
CA SER A 3 30.63 -7.30 45.60
C SER A 3 30.69 -8.12 44.30
N PRO A 4 30.97 -9.44 44.33
CA PRO A 4 31.24 -10.26 43.14
C PRO A 4 29.99 -10.77 42.38
N HIS A 5 28.81 -10.22 42.63
CA HIS A 5 27.55 -10.66 42.01
C HIS A 5 26.76 -9.49 41.40
N GLU A 6 27.34 -8.77 40.46
CA GLU A 6 26.55 -8.03 39.46
C GLU A 6 26.31 -8.98 38.28
N THR A 7 25.21 -9.72 38.35
CA THR A 7 24.66 -10.35 37.14
C THR A 7 24.19 -9.22 36.21
N PRO A 8 24.54 -9.21 34.92
CA PRO A 8 23.98 -8.24 33.99
C PRO A 8 22.46 -8.40 34.00
N THR A 9 21.74 -7.34 34.39
CA THR A 9 20.28 -7.29 34.36
C THR A 9 19.81 -7.47 32.93
N LYS A 10 18.80 -8.33 32.73
CA LYS A 10 18.13 -8.60 31.44
C LYS A 10 17.30 -7.39 30.94
N GLU A 11 17.80 -6.17 31.10
CA GLU A 11 17.02 -4.94 30.93
C GLU A 11 17.40 -4.11 29.71
N GLU A 12 18.32 -4.57 28.87
CA GLU A 12 18.53 -3.99 27.53
C GLU A 12 18.07 -4.96 26.43
N ASP A 13 16.89 -5.53 26.61
CA ASP A 13 16.14 -6.03 25.46
C ASP A 13 15.71 -4.81 24.63
N PRO A 14 16.06 -4.71 23.33
CA PRO A 14 15.53 -3.64 22.49
C PRO A 14 14.02 -3.82 22.48
N THR A 15 13.33 -2.86 23.09
CA THR A 15 11.88 -2.81 23.33
C THR A 15 11.02 -2.91 22.07
N MET A 16 11.62 -3.02 20.89
CA MET A 16 10.97 -3.33 19.62
C MET A 16 11.44 -4.67 19.06
N ALA A 17 10.47 -5.47 18.63
CA ALA A 17 10.73 -6.72 17.92
C ALA A 17 11.57 -6.46 16.65
N THR A 18 12.78 -7.02 16.62
CA THR A 18 13.68 -6.94 15.46
C THR A 18 13.74 -8.29 14.72
N PRO A 19 13.93 -8.30 13.39
CA PRO A 19 14.05 -9.54 12.65
C PRO A 19 15.38 -10.25 12.98
N LYS A 20 15.28 -11.39 13.68
CA LYS A 20 16.47 -12.17 14.08
C LYS A 20 17.20 -12.85 12.92
N ARG A 21 16.50 -13.14 11.81
CA ARG A 21 17.02 -13.91 10.67
C ARG A 21 16.67 -13.24 9.35
N ARG A 22 17.54 -13.43 8.35
CA ARG A 22 17.24 -13.05 6.97
C ARG A 22 16.12 -13.93 6.43
N MET A 23 15.06 -13.30 5.92
CA MET A 23 13.94 -13.99 5.30
C MET A 23 14.37 -14.66 3.98
N SER A 24 13.88 -15.87 3.70
CA SER A 24 14.20 -16.59 2.46
C SER A 24 13.78 -15.80 1.21
N ARG A 25 14.45 -16.08 0.09
CA ARG A 25 14.11 -15.46 -1.21
C ARG A 25 12.65 -15.74 -1.59
N SER A 26 12.21 -16.98 -1.42
CA SER A 26 10.84 -17.41 -1.74
C SER A 26 9.82 -16.63 -0.91
N ASN A 27 9.96 -16.56 0.41
CA ASN A 27 9.02 -15.85 1.28
C ASN A 27 8.97 -14.34 0.96
N THR A 28 10.14 -13.75 0.69
CA THR A 28 10.23 -12.33 0.32
C THR A 28 9.54 -12.03 -1.00
N ARG A 29 9.70 -12.91 -2.01
CA ARG A 29 9.03 -12.80 -3.32
C ARG A 29 7.53 -12.97 -3.19
N SER A 30 7.07 -13.99 -2.47
CA SER A 30 5.64 -14.26 -2.25
C SER A 30 4.94 -13.10 -1.55
N ARG A 31 5.53 -12.54 -0.49
CA ARG A 31 4.98 -11.36 0.19
C ARG A 31 4.92 -10.15 -0.74
N ARG A 32 6.00 -9.87 -1.49
CA ARG A 32 6.05 -8.72 -2.41
C ARG A 32 5.01 -8.84 -3.52
N ALA A 33 4.74 -10.05 -4.03
CA ALA A 33 3.76 -10.26 -5.09
C ALA A 33 2.31 -9.93 -4.68
N GLN A 34 2.01 -9.90 -3.38
CA GLN A 34 0.69 -9.47 -2.88
C GLN A 34 0.51 -7.95 -2.92
N TRP A 35 1.60 -7.18 -2.95
CA TRP A 35 1.51 -5.74 -3.13
C TRP A 35 1.28 -5.43 -4.61
N LYS A 36 0.00 -5.44 -4.99
CA LYS A 36 -0.50 -5.19 -6.34
C LYS A 36 -1.73 -4.29 -6.26
N ALA A 37 -1.94 -3.48 -7.31
CA ALA A 37 -3.15 -2.66 -7.43
C ALA A 37 -4.18 -3.39 -8.31
N ALA A 38 -5.43 -3.43 -7.86
CA ALA A 38 -6.54 -3.87 -8.69
C ALA A 38 -6.91 -2.77 -9.69
N LYS A 39 -7.11 -3.14 -10.97
CA LYS A 39 -7.57 -2.20 -11.98
C LYS A 39 -9.05 -1.89 -11.76
N THR A 40 -9.40 -0.62 -11.73
CA THR A 40 -10.80 -0.18 -11.65
C THR A 40 -11.53 -0.50 -12.95
N GLU A 41 -12.73 -1.04 -12.84
CA GLU A 41 -13.62 -1.23 -13.98
C GLU A 41 -14.10 0.13 -14.51
N LEU A 42 -14.08 0.27 -15.84
CA LEU A 42 -14.43 1.51 -16.51
C LEU A 42 -15.71 1.35 -17.32
N VAL A 43 -16.57 2.35 -17.24
CA VAL A 43 -17.83 2.44 -17.97
C VAL A 43 -17.73 3.55 -19.02
N GLY A 44 -18.34 3.31 -20.18
CA GLY A 44 -18.42 4.32 -21.24
C GLY A 44 -19.39 5.45 -20.88
N VAL A 45 -18.98 6.69 -21.10
CA VAL A 45 -19.81 7.89 -20.96
C VAL A 45 -19.59 8.80 -22.17
N SER A 46 -20.66 9.42 -22.67
CA SER A 46 -20.56 10.47 -23.68
C SER A 46 -20.53 11.83 -22.98
N VAL A 47 -19.48 12.61 -23.18
CA VAL A 47 -19.30 13.97 -22.62
C VAL A 47 -18.84 14.86 -23.76
N ALA A 48 -19.50 16.01 -23.95
CA ALA A 48 -19.18 16.98 -25.02
C ALA A 48 -19.07 16.35 -26.44
N GLY A 49 -19.86 15.31 -26.73
CA GLY A 49 -19.85 14.60 -28.01
C GLY A 49 -18.74 13.55 -28.17
N GLN A 50 -17.85 13.41 -27.18
CA GLN A 50 -16.78 12.41 -27.17
C GLN A 50 -17.07 11.27 -26.19
N LYS A 51 -16.62 10.05 -26.54
CA LYS A 51 -16.76 8.88 -25.68
C LYS A 51 -15.54 8.74 -24.76
N HIS A 52 -15.74 8.83 -23.46
CA HIS A 52 -14.72 8.62 -22.44
C HIS A 52 -15.00 7.37 -21.61
N LYS A 53 -13.96 6.84 -20.95
CA LYS A 53 -14.05 5.71 -20.03
C LYS A 53 -13.78 6.19 -18.61
N VAL A 54 -14.78 6.11 -17.75
CA VAL A 54 -14.68 6.60 -16.36
C VAL A 54 -15.03 5.49 -15.36
N PRO A 55 -14.43 5.49 -14.15
CA PRO A 55 -14.91 4.65 -13.07
C PRO A 55 -16.39 4.89 -12.79
N ARG A 56 -17.17 3.83 -12.56
CA ARG A 56 -18.64 3.92 -12.38
C ARG A 56 -19.07 4.94 -11.33
N ARG A 57 -18.29 5.09 -10.25
CA ARG A 57 -18.54 6.08 -9.17
C ARG A 57 -18.51 7.54 -9.65
N LEU A 58 -17.76 7.83 -10.73
CA LEU A 58 -17.59 9.18 -11.28
C LEU A 58 -18.57 9.49 -12.42
N LEU A 59 -19.41 8.53 -12.81
CA LEU A 59 -20.29 8.63 -13.97
C LEU A 59 -21.18 9.88 -13.93
N LYS A 60 -21.78 10.18 -12.77
CA LYS A 60 -22.65 11.35 -12.60
C LYS A 60 -21.88 12.66 -12.79
N ALA A 61 -20.72 12.76 -12.16
CA ALA A 61 -19.89 13.97 -12.23
C ALA A 61 -19.31 14.19 -13.64
N ALA A 62 -18.96 13.11 -14.35
CA ALA A 62 -18.55 13.18 -15.76
C ALA A 62 -19.67 13.71 -16.67
N ARG A 63 -20.92 13.26 -16.47
CA ARG A 63 -22.08 13.76 -17.24
C ARG A 63 -22.38 15.24 -16.96
N LEU A 64 -22.15 15.69 -15.73
CA LEU A 64 -22.37 17.08 -15.32
C LEU A 64 -21.20 18.01 -15.65
N GLY A 65 -20.11 17.50 -16.26
CA GLY A 65 -18.92 18.30 -16.59
C GLY A 65 -18.13 18.79 -15.37
N LEU A 66 -18.27 18.14 -14.22
CA LEU A 66 -17.62 18.55 -12.96
C LEU A 66 -16.19 17.97 -12.79
N ILE A 67 -15.74 17.17 -13.75
CA ILE A 67 -14.44 16.49 -13.72
C ILE A 67 -13.74 16.76 -15.05
N ASP A 68 -12.48 17.14 -14.97
CA ASP A 68 -11.58 17.22 -16.12
C ASP A 68 -11.15 15.81 -16.56
N LEU A 69 -11.52 15.43 -17.78
CA LEU A 69 -11.29 14.10 -18.36
C LEU A 69 -10.04 14.03 -19.25
N ASP A 70 -9.41 15.17 -19.57
CA ASP A 70 -8.28 15.25 -20.52
C ASP A 70 -6.93 15.49 -19.84
N LYS A 71 -6.89 15.37 -18.51
CA LYS A 71 -5.66 15.54 -17.73
C LYS A 71 -4.69 14.38 -17.96
N ARG A 72 -3.60 14.66 -18.68
CA ARG A 72 -2.46 13.75 -18.88
C ARG A 72 -1.50 13.74 -17.71
#